data_AF-A0A7X7QB93-F1
#
_entry.id   AF-A0A7X7QB93-F1
#
_cell.length_a   1.000
_cell.length_b   1.000
_cell.length_c   1.000
_cell.angle_alpha   90.00
_cell.angle_beta   90.00
_cell.angle_gamma   90.00
#
_symmetry.space_group_name_H-M   'P 1'
#
loop_
_entity.id
_entity.type
_entity.pdbx_description
1 polymer ?
#
loop_
_entity_poly.entity_id
_entity_poly.type
_entity_poly.pdbx_seq_one_letter_code
_entity_poly.pdbx_strand_id
1 'polypeptide(L)'
;HLLNTLWQHDALYVIYDDAFKGWWPPIVGGGDDGGAGGATAQSWDQALANAQDRPLLRLTLTANSQAAAERLLGAAHPLGAADQQLGITLSGALRAGGELNLSLTGASPTDPLKPLNLAGQLARGCQEVTYYQAVLTLSLGAGRAQMAPLLTQARQQQTLNGDDALGIEARFGPSPSATANG
;
A
#
# COMPACT_ATOMS: atom_id res chain seq x y z
N HIS A 1 4.73 -23.70 7.32
CA HIS A 1 3.82 -22.98 8.22
C HIS A 1 4.29 -21.54 8.31
N LEU A 2 3.66 -20.64 7.55
CA LEU A 2 4.07 -19.24 7.48
C LEU A 2 3.45 -18.48 8.66
N LEU A 3 4.30 -17.88 9.46
CA LEU A 3 3.94 -17.07 10.62
C LEU A 3 3.73 -15.63 10.13
N ASN A 4 2.49 -15.13 10.20
CA ASN A 4 2.23 -13.72 9.94
C ASN A 4 2.53 -12.96 11.23
N THR A 5 3.54 -12.10 11.19
CA THR A 5 3.95 -11.28 12.33
C THR A 5 3.51 -9.82 12.15
N LEU A 6 2.82 -9.27 13.13
CA LEU A 6 2.37 -7.88 13.18
C LEU A 6 3.10 -7.16 14.31
N TRP A 7 3.65 -5.98 14.04
CA TRP A 7 4.15 -5.08 15.08
C TRP A 7 3.06 -4.09 15.49
N GLN A 8 2.72 -4.05 16.78
CA GLN A 8 1.78 -3.06 17.34
C GLN A 8 2.20 -2.68 18.76
N HIS A 9 2.21 -1.39 19.10
CA HIS A 9 2.60 -0.85 20.42
C HIS A 9 3.95 -1.38 20.94
N ASP A 10 4.97 -1.42 20.08
CA ASP A 10 6.32 -1.93 20.40
C ASP A 10 6.37 -3.44 20.78
N ALA A 11 5.32 -4.19 20.41
CA ALA A 11 5.25 -5.63 20.61
C ALA A 11 5.01 -6.37 19.28
N LEU A 12 5.63 -7.54 19.14
CA LEU A 12 5.47 -8.46 18.01
C LEU A 12 4.37 -9.48 18.30
N TYR A 13 3.29 -9.42 17.54
CA TYR A 13 2.19 -10.37 17.59
C TYR A 13 2.37 -11.40 16.48
N VAL A 14 2.44 -12.67 16.85
CA VAL A 14 2.50 -13.80 15.91
C VAL A 14 1.09 -14.35 15.72
N ILE A 15 0.50 -14.15 14.55
CA ILE A 15 -0.86 -14.61 14.22
C ILE A 15 -0.77 -16.01 13.58
N TYR A 16 -1.21 -17.02 14.34
CA TYR A 16 -1.31 -18.42 13.91
C TYR A 16 -2.71 -18.74 13.40
N ASP A 17 -3.12 -18.19 12.25
CA ASP A 17 -4.41 -18.60 11.67
C ASP A 17 -4.44 -18.38 10.14
N ASP A 18 -4.81 -19.44 9.41
CA ASP A 18 -4.97 -19.47 7.96
C ASP A 18 -6.07 -18.52 7.47
N ALA A 19 -7.04 -18.16 8.34
CA ALA A 19 -8.06 -17.15 8.07
C ALA A 19 -7.46 -15.75 7.79
N PHE A 20 -6.19 -15.53 8.16
CA PHE A 20 -5.52 -14.23 8.08
C PHE A 20 -4.50 -14.11 6.94
N LYS A 21 -4.36 -15.13 6.08
CA LYS A 21 -3.46 -15.08 4.92
C LYS A 21 -3.80 -13.98 3.91
N GLY A 22 -5.03 -13.48 3.93
CA GLY A 22 -5.48 -12.33 3.14
C GLY A 22 -6.04 -11.17 3.98
N TRP A 23 -5.92 -11.25 5.31
CA TRP A 23 -6.45 -10.22 6.20
C TRP A 23 -5.38 -9.18 6.49
N TRP A 24 -5.73 -7.93 6.21
CA TRP A 24 -4.91 -6.77 6.56
C TRP A 24 -5.51 -6.10 7.79
N PRO A 25 -4.78 -5.98 8.92
CA PRO A 25 -5.27 -5.18 10.02
C PRO A 25 -5.38 -3.72 9.56
N PRO A 26 -6.45 -3.00 9.92
CA PRO A 26 -6.52 -1.57 9.69
C PRO A 26 -5.31 -0.92 10.39
N ILE A 27 -4.54 -0.10 9.67
CA ILE A 27 -3.48 0.70 10.27
C ILE A 27 -4.16 1.71 11.20
N VAL A 28 -4.18 1.39 12.50
CA VAL A 28 -4.66 2.26 13.58
C VAL A 28 -3.54 3.26 13.89
N GLY A 29 -3.37 4.23 13.01
CA GLY A 29 -2.29 5.21 13.05
C GLY A 29 -2.67 6.45 12.25
N GLY A 30 -3.52 7.28 12.86
CA GLY A 30 -4.10 8.48 12.27
C GLY A 30 -5.60 8.48 12.56
N GLY A 31 -5.97 9.14 13.66
CA GLY A 31 -7.32 9.12 14.24
C GLY A 31 -8.45 9.43 13.26
N ASP A 32 -9.63 8.92 13.63
CA ASP A 32 -10.97 9.50 13.45
C ASP A 32 -11.01 10.75 12.53
N ASP A 33 -11.76 10.80 11.43
CA ASP A 33 -13.08 10.23 11.22
C ASP A 33 -13.27 9.90 9.75
N GLY A 34 -13.79 8.71 9.46
CA GLY A 34 -14.76 8.58 8.37
C GLY A 34 -15.98 9.43 8.75
N GLY A 35 -15.85 10.75 8.66
CA GLY A 35 -16.91 11.69 8.98
C GLY A 35 -18.17 11.23 8.26
N ALA A 36 -19.30 11.25 8.97
CA ALA A 36 -20.58 10.70 8.55
C ALA A 36 -20.78 10.82 7.02
N GLY A 37 -20.48 9.74 6.29
CA GLY A 37 -20.56 9.72 4.84
C GLY A 37 -19.31 9.26 4.07
N GLY A 38 -18.11 9.11 4.65
CA GLY A 38 -16.93 8.56 3.96
C GLY A 38 -17.08 7.08 3.52
N ALA A 39 -16.24 6.62 2.57
CA ALA A 39 -16.23 5.22 2.13
C ALA A 39 -14.81 4.66 1.98
N THR A 40 -14.65 3.36 2.21
CA THR A 40 -13.38 2.62 2.03
C THR A 40 -13.56 1.50 1.03
N ALA A 41 -12.57 1.27 0.18
CA ALA A 41 -12.55 0.17 -0.78
C ALA A 41 -11.25 -0.64 -0.63
N GLN A 42 -11.38 -1.97 -0.62
CA GLN A 42 -10.25 -2.91 -0.50
C GLN A 42 -10.00 -3.70 -1.79
N SER A 43 -10.71 -3.37 -2.86
CA SER A 43 -10.53 -3.95 -4.18
C SER A 43 -10.60 -2.87 -5.25
N TRP A 44 -9.96 -3.13 -6.39
CA TRP A 44 -10.01 -2.24 -7.54
C TRP A 44 -11.42 -1.96 -8.02
N ASP A 45 -12.30 -2.97 -8.05
CA ASP A 45 -13.68 -2.80 -8.50
C ASP A 45 -14.49 -1.90 -7.55
N GLN A 46 -14.31 -2.07 -6.23
CA GLN A 46 -14.92 -1.20 -5.24
C GLN A 46 -14.35 0.23 -5.31
N ALA A 47 -13.04 0.37 -5.52
CA ALA A 47 -12.40 1.66 -5.63
C ALA A 47 -12.90 2.42 -6.87
N LEU A 48 -13.03 1.73 -8.01
CA LEU A 48 -13.57 2.31 -9.25
C LEU A 48 -15.03 2.73 -9.10
N ALA A 49 -15.87 1.91 -8.47
CA ALA A 49 -17.27 2.26 -8.20
C ALA A 49 -17.39 3.51 -7.32
N ASN A 50 -16.63 3.58 -6.22
CA ASN A 50 -16.66 4.74 -5.32
C ASN A 50 -16.06 6.00 -5.98
N ALA A 51 -15.05 5.87 -6.82
CA ALA A 51 -14.38 6.99 -7.48
C ALA A 51 -15.22 7.71 -8.55
N GLN A 52 -16.38 7.17 -8.92
CA GLN A 52 -17.34 7.84 -9.82
C GLN A 52 -17.94 9.07 -9.14
N ASP A 53 -18.37 8.91 -7.90
CA ASP A 53 -19.15 9.94 -7.20
C ASP A 53 -18.40 10.57 -6.03
N ARG A 54 -17.37 9.91 -5.49
CA ARG A 54 -16.72 10.35 -4.25
C ARG A 54 -15.29 10.84 -4.49
N PRO A 55 -14.85 11.90 -3.80
CA PRO A 55 -13.47 12.34 -3.88
C PRO A 55 -12.54 11.34 -3.19
N LEU A 56 -11.49 10.90 -3.88
CA LEU A 56 -10.44 10.05 -3.31
C LEU A 56 -9.52 10.89 -2.43
N LEU A 57 -9.42 10.53 -1.15
CA LEU A 57 -8.58 11.22 -0.15
C LEU A 57 -7.19 10.58 -0.05
N ARG A 58 -7.17 9.25 -0.02
CA ARG A 58 -5.95 8.45 0.16
C ARG A 58 -6.04 7.18 -0.67
N LEU A 59 -4.92 6.78 -1.26
CA LEU A 59 -4.76 5.47 -1.88
C LEU A 59 -3.53 4.80 -1.31
N THR A 60 -3.68 3.59 -0.83
CA THR A 60 -2.59 2.73 -0.36
C THR A 60 -2.47 1.55 -1.31
N LEU A 61 -1.28 1.35 -1.85
CA LEU A 61 -0.95 0.24 -2.72
C LEU A 61 0.11 -0.62 -2.03
N THR A 62 -0.08 -1.94 -2.04
CA THR A 62 0.81 -2.88 -1.36
C THR A 62 1.35 -3.91 -2.33
N ALA A 63 2.64 -4.19 -2.25
CA ALA A 63 3.31 -5.26 -2.96
C ALA A 63 4.00 -6.22 -1.98
N ASN A 64 3.93 -7.53 -2.23
CA ASN A 64 4.59 -8.58 -1.45
C ASN A 64 5.86 -9.15 -2.11
N SER A 65 6.29 -8.54 -3.22
CA SER A 65 7.52 -8.90 -3.93
C SER A 65 8.24 -7.66 -4.44
N GLN A 66 9.55 -7.75 -4.65
CA GLN A 66 10.32 -6.65 -5.21
C GLN A 66 9.83 -6.26 -6.60
N ALA A 67 9.54 -7.24 -7.46
CA ALA A 67 9.04 -7.00 -8.81
C ALA A 67 7.70 -6.27 -8.80
N ALA A 68 6.79 -6.62 -7.89
CA ALA A 68 5.52 -5.91 -7.70
C ALA A 68 5.73 -4.51 -7.12
N ALA A 69 6.71 -4.32 -6.22
CA ALA A 69 6.99 -3.03 -5.61
C ALA A 69 7.53 -2.00 -6.61
N GLU A 70 8.34 -2.42 -7.58
CA GLU A 70 8.77 -1.59 -8.71
C GLU A 70 7.58 -1.09 -9.55
N ARG A 71 6.50 -1.87 -9.62
CA ARG A 71 5.26 -1.49 -10.34
C ARG A 71 4.40 -0.50 -9.56
N LEU A 72 4.50 -0.44 -8.22
CA LEU A 72 3.74 0.51 -7.39
C LEU A 72 3.97 1.95 -7.83
N LEU A 73 5.22 2.31 -8.12
CA LEU A 73 5.60 3.66 -8.52
C LEU A 73 5.05 4.03 -9.91
N GLY A 74 5.04 3.07 -10.83
CA GLY A 74 4.43 3.24 -12.14
C GLY A 74 2.93 3.53 -12.03
N ALA A 75 2.20 2.71 -11.26
CA ALA A 75 0.76 2.86 -11.02
C ALA A 75 0.41 4.16 -10.26
N ALA A 76 1.31 4.67 -9.43
CA ALA A 76 1.11 5.90 -8.67
C ALA A 76 1.33 7.19 -9.48
N HIS A 77 2.21 7.15 -10.48
CA HIS A 77 2.56 8.33 -11.29
C HIS A 77 1.36 9.06 -11.90
N PRO A 78 0.37 8.39 -12.56
CA PRO A 78 -0.78 9.09 -13.14
C PRO A 78 -1.72 9.71 -12.09
N LEU A 79 -1.64 9.29 -10.82
CA LEU A 79 -2.56 9.76 -9.78
C LEU A 79 -2.17 11.14 -9.23
N GLY A 80 -0.93 11.58 -9.47
CA GLY A 80 -0.45 12.94 -9.17
C GLY A 80 -0.66 13.36 -7.71
N ALA A 81 -0.39 12.44 -6.77
CA ALA A 81 -0.60 12.66 -5.34
C ALA A 81 0.19 13.87 -4.80
N ALA A 82 -0.38 14.56 -3.82
CA ALA A 82 0.27 15.71 -3.19
C ALA A 82 1.45 15.29 -2.30
N ASP A 83 1.31 14.13 -1.66
CA ASP A 83 2.35 13.51 -0.86
C ASP A 83 2.39 12.00 -1.13
N GLN A 84 3.60 11.44 -1.12
CA GLN A 84 3.86 10.02 -1.38
C GLN A 84 4.81 9.47 -0.32
N GLN A 85 4.36 8.44 0.37
CA GLN A 85 5.12 7.78 1.42
C GLN A 85 5.29 6.30 1.10
N LEU A 86 6.54 5.86 1.09
CA LEU A 86 6.92 4.47 0.89
C LEU A 86 7.37 3.87 2.23
N GLY A 87 6.73 2.76 2.58
CA GLY A 87 7.20 1.84 3.60
C GLY A 87 7.75 0.58 2.95
N ILE A 88 8.85 0.05 3.48
CA ILE A 88 9.40 -1.24 3.06
C ILE A 88 9.79 -2.05 4.28
N THR A 89 9.33 -3.29 4.33
CA THR A 89 9.77 -4.29 5.30
C THR A 89 10.36 -5.48 4.54
N LEU A 90 11.57 -5.88 4.90
CA LEU A 90 12.29 -7.00 4.29
C LEU A 90 12.97 -7.81 5.40
N SER A 91 12.79 -9.12 5.38
CA SER A 91 13.55 -10.03 6.21
C SER A 91 13.97 -11.29 5.46
N GLY A 92 15.09 -11.88 5.87
CA GLY A 92 15.61 -13.12 5.29
C GLY A 92 17.01 -13.46 5.75
N ALA A 93 17.43 -14.70 5.48
CA ALA A 93 18.74 -15.19 5.84
C ALA A 93 19.80 -14.69 4.84
N LEU A 94 20.95 -14.23 5.34
CA LEU A 94 22.07 -13.78 4.51
C LEU A 94 22.94 -14.96 4.03
N ARG A 95 23.50 -14.86 2.81
CA ARG A 95 24.32 -15.94 2.22
C ARG A 95 25.59 -16.28 3.00
N ALA A 96 26.16 -15.30 3.70
CA ALA A 96 27.35 -15.49 4.53
C ALA A 96 27.02 -15.81 5.99
N GLY A 97 25.75 -16.14 6.29
CA GLY A 97 25.24 -16.33 7.64
C GLY A 97 24.71 -15.04 8.28
N GLY A 98 23.83 -15.22 9.26
CA GLY A 98 23.10 -14.12 9.92
C GLY A 98 21.75 -13.83 9.27
N GLU A 99 21.01 -12.91 9.88
CA GLU A 99 19.66 -12.51 9.48
C GLU A 99 19.65 -11.04 9.04
N LEU A 100 18.93 -10.75 7.96
CA LEU A 100 18.59 -9.41 7.54
C LEU A 100 17.22 -9.05 8.09
N ASN A 101 17.13 -7.87 8.71
CA ASN A 101 15.86 -7.20 9.00
C ASN A 101 15.97 -5.73 8.60
N LEU A 102 15.12 -5.29 7.69
CA LEU A 102 15.01 -3.92 7.22
C LEU A 102 13.58 -3.45 7.45
N SER A 103 13.44 -2.27 8.06
CA SER A 103 12.18 -1.54 8.13
C SER A 103 12.43 -0.08 7.78
N LEU A 104 11.75 0.40 6.74
CA LEU A 104 11.73 1.78 6.29
C LEU A 104 10.27 2.24 6.34
N THR A 105 10.03 3.43 6.89
CA THR A 105 8.69 3.98 7.04
C THR A 105 8.68 5.46 6.66
N GLY A 106 7.67 5.88 5.90
CA GLY A 106 7.48 7.30 5.56
C GLY A 106 8.55 7.88 4.63
N ALA A 107 9.31 7.03 3.94
CA ALA A 107 10.34 7.50 3.02
C ALA A 107 9.70 8.05 1.74
N SER A 108 10.24 9.13 1.17
CA SER A 108 9.83 9.54 -0.17
C SER A 108 10.31 8.49 -1.19
N PRO A 109 9.48 8.09 -2.18
CA PRO A 109 9.95 7.26 -3.29
C PRO A 109 11.11 7.86 -4.08
N THR A 110 11.21 9.19 -4.11
CA THR A 110 12.23 9.95 -4.83
C THR A 110 13.41 10.35 -3.94
N ASP A 111 13.45 9.86 -2.69
CA ASP A 111 14.54 10.13 -1.76
C ASP A 111 15.90 9.70 -2.36
N PRO A 112 16.98 10.48 -2.15
CA PRO A 112 18.32 10.14 -2.64
C PRO A 112 18.82 8.75 -2.21
N LEU A 113 18.35 8.22 -1.07
CA LEU A 113 18.65 6.87 -0.60
C LEU A 113 18.04 5.78 -1.50
N LYS A 114 17.10 6.14 -2.37
CA LYS A 114 16.39 5.23 -3.29
C LYS A 114 15.92 3.98 -2.54
N PRO A 115 15.02 4.12 -1.56
CA PRO A 115 14.66 3.07 -0.61
C PRO A 115 14.30 1.74 -1.28
N LEU A 116 13.60 1.80 -2.42
CA LEU A 116 13.25 0.61 -3.19
C LEU A 116 14.47 -0.11 -3.78
N ASN A 117 15.42 0.64 -4.34
CA ASN A 117 16.65 0.08 -4.87
C ASN A 117 17.53 -0.51 -3.77
N LEU A 118 17.58 0.15 -2.60
CA LEU A 118 18.28 -0.35 -1.43
C LEU A 118 17.69 -1.69 -0.97
N ALA A 119 16.37 -1.78 -0.81
CA ALA A 119 15.69 -3.01 -0.44
C ALA A 119 15.95 -4.14 -1.46
N GLY A 120 15.90 -3.83 -2.76
CA GLY A 120 16.21 -4.81 -3.80
C GLY A 120 17.67 -5.28 -3.80
N GLN A 121 18.61 -4.39 -3.49
CA GLN A 121 20.02 -4.76 -3.31
C GLN A 121 20.20 -5.70 -2.12
N LEU A 122 19.59 -5.39 -0.99
CA LEU A 122 19.65 -6.21 0.22
C LEU A 122 18.99 -7.58 0.02
N ALA A 123 17.84 -7.62 -0.66
CA ALA A 123 17.15 -8.86 -1.00
C ALA A 123 18.03 -9.79 -1.85
N ARG A 124 18.82 -9.25 -2.80
CA ARG A 124 19.78 -10.05 -3.58
C ARG A 124 20.95 -10.59 -2.75
N GLY A 125 21.28 -9.95 -1.63
CA GLY A 125 22.28 -10.42 -0.67
C GLY A 125 21.79 -11.57 0.21
N CYS A 126 20.48 -11.81 0.24
CA CYS A 126 19.89 -12.92 0.97
C CYS A 126 20.08 -14.24 0.21
N GLN A 127 20.22 -15.33 0.97
CA GLN A 127 20.09 -16.68 0.45
C GLN A 127 18.62 -16.99 0.19
N GLU A 128 17.76 -16.59 1.11
CA GLU A 128 16.32 -16.71 1.02
C GLU A 128 15.68 -15.47 1.63
N VAL A 129 14.72 -14.88 0.93
CA VAL A 129 13.89 -13.79 1.45
C VAL A 129 12.67 -14.42 2.09
N THR A 130 12.58 -14.33 3.42
CA THR A 130 11.46 -14.88 4.19
C THR A 130 10.24 -13.97 4.13
N TYR A 131 10.45 -12.66 4.06
CA TYR A 131 9.37 -11.68 4.00
C TYR A 131 9.77 -10.46 3.16
N TYR A 132 8.85 -10.01 2.32
CA TYR A 132 8.99 -8.75 1.60
C TYR A 132 7.63 -8.06 1.56
N GLN A 133 7.60 -6.78 1.91
CA GLN A 133 6.42 -5.94 1.79
C GLN A 133 6.84 -4.52 1.46
N ALA A 134 6.24 -3.94 0.42
CA ALA A 134 6.34 -2.53 0.12
C ALA A 134 4.93 -1.93 0.15
N VAL A 135 4.77 -0.81 0.86
CA VAL A 135 3.49 -0.09 1.01
C VAL A 135 3.70 1.33 0.52
N LEU A 136 3.02 1.68 -0.56
CA LEU A 136 3.01 3.04 -1.10
C LEU A 136 1.70 3.72 -0.73
N THR A 137 1.79 4.78 0.07
CA THR A 137 0.64 5.61 0.45
C THR A 137 0.67 6.91 -0.33
N LEU A 138 -0.43 7.23 -0.98
CA LEU A 138 -0.66 8.43 -1.76
C LEU A 138 -1.72 9.28 -1.04
N SER A 139 -1.34 10.49 -0.66
CA SER A 139 -2.27 11.46 -0.04
C SER A 139 -2.65 12.52 -1.07
N LEU A 140 -3.95 12.70 -1.29
CA LEU A 140 -4.50 13.66 -2.25
C LEU A 140 -4.97 14.97 -1.59
N GLY A 141 -4.60 15.20 -0.33
CA GLY A 141 -4.99 16.39 0.43
C GLY A 141 -6.49 16.42 0.72
N ALA A 142 -7.15 17.50 0.32
CA ALA A 142 -8.60 17.69 0.48
C ALA A 142 -9.46 16.69 -0.33
N GLY A 143 -8.83 15.85 -1.14
CA GLY A 143 -9.48 14.86 -1.98
C GLY A 143 -9.59 15.29 -3.44
N ARG A 144 -9.57 14.31 -4.33
CA ARG A 144 -9.79 14.54 -5.77
C ARG A 144 -10.98 13.75 -6.29
N ALA A 145 -11.93 14.46 -6.88
CA ALA A 145 -13.04 13.86 -7.61
C ALA A 145 -12.58 13.34 -8.98
N GLN A 146 -13.45 12.57 -9.65
CA GLN A 146 -13.23 12.09 -11.02
C GLN A 146 -11.94 11.27 -11.19
N MET A 147 -11.55 10.53 -10.15
CA MET A 147 -10.34 9.70 -10.17
C MET A 147 -10.54 8.35 -10.90
N ALA A 148 -11.77 8.00 -11.28
CA ALA A 148 -12.07 6.71 -11.93
C ALA A 148 -11.25 6.42 -13.21
N PRO A 149 -11.03 7.37 -14.15
CA PRO A 149 -10.18 7.14 -15.31
C PRO A 149 -8.71 6.88 -14.93
N LEU A 150 -8.21 7.61 -13.94
CA LEU A 150 -6.82 7.48 -13.48
C LEU A 150 -6.60 6.17 -12.69
N LEU A 151 -7.57 5.75 -11.88
CA LEU A 151 -7.57 4.45 -11.22
C LEU A 151 -7.68 3.30 -12.24
N THR A 152 -8.43 3.50 -13.33
CA THR A 152 -8.52 2.52 -14.43
C THR A 152 -7.17 2.38 -15.12
N GLN A 153 -6.50 3.50 -15.42
CA GLN A 153 -5.16 3.51 -15.99
C GLN A 153 -4.14 2.84 -15.06
N ALA A 154 -4.18 3.15 -13.76
CA ALA A 154 -3.33 2.53 -12.75
C ALA A 154 -3.53 1.00 -12.69
N ARG A 155 -4.79 0.53 -12.69
CA ARG A 155 -5.12 -0.90 -12.76
C ARG A 155 -4.58 -1.56 -14.02
N GLN A 156 -4.73 -0.92 -15.18
CA GLN A 156 -4.22 -1.45 -16.46
C GLN A 156 -2.69 -1.57 -16.45
N GLN A 157 -1.99 -0.58 -15.91
CA GLN A 157 -0.53 -0.66 -15.75
C GLN A 157 -0.09 -1.78 -14.81
N GLN A 158 -0.91 -2.16 -13.83
CA GLN A 158 -0.66 -3.34 -13.00
C GLN A 158 -0.83 -4.64 -13.78
N THR A 159 -1.96 -4.81 -14.47
CA THR A 159 -2.30 -6.06 -15.19
C THR A 159 -1.35 -6.34 -16.37
N LEU A 160 -0.84 -5.30 -17.04
CA LEU A 160 0.12 -5.46 -18.14
C LEU A 160 1.47 -6.06 -17.71
N ASN A 161 1.80 -6.01 -16.41
CA ASN A 161 3.13 -6.35 -15.91
C ASN A 161 3.16 -7.65 -15.07
N GLY A 162 2.07 -8.42 -15.02
CA GLY A 162 2.01 -9.77 -14.44
C GLY A 162 1.10 -9.91 -13.19
N ASP A 163 0.86 -11.16 -12.79
CA ASP A 163 -0.12 -11.58 -11.76
C ASP A 163 0.35 -11.40 -10.29
N ASP A 164 1.46 -10.70 -10.03
CA ASP A 164 1.86 -10.49 -8.63
C ASP A 164 0.80 -9.66 -7.90
N ALA A 165 0.36 -10.16 -6.74
CA ALA A 165 -0.74 -9.60 -5.97
C ALA A 165 -0.42 -8.17 -5.48
N LEU A 166 -1.09 -7.19 -6.09
CA LEU A 166 -1.07 -5.81 -5.64
C LEU A 166 -2.33 -5.54 -4.81
N GLY A 167 -2.15 -5.41 -3.51
CA GLY A 167 -3.21 -5.00 -2.60
C GLY A 167 -3.54 -3.52 -2.78
N ILE A 168 -4.82 -3.15 -2.62
CA ILE A 168 -5.29 -1.78 -2.71
C ILE A 168 -6.20 -1.46 -1.52
N GLU A 169 -5.97 -0.31 -0.89
CA GLU A 169 -6.95 0.33 0.00
C GLU A 169 -7.17 1.77 -0.49
N ALA A 170 -8.39 2.12 -0.84
CA ALA A 170 -8.76 3.47 -1.22
C ALA A 170 -9.73 4.06 -0.18
N ARG A 171 -9.45 5.28 0.27
CA ARG A 171 -10.31 6.04 1.18
C ARG A 171 -10.92 7.22 0.44
N PHE A 172 -12.23 7.35 0.56
CA PHE A 172 -13.03 8.36 -0.12
C PHE A 172 -13.74 9.25 0.89
N GLY A 173 -13.90 10.52 0.52
CA GLY A 173 -14.73 11.47 1.25
C GLY A 173 -16.23 11.20 1.08
N PRO A 174 -17.06 12.04 1.72
CA PRO A 174 -18.50 11.96 1.56
C PRO A 174 -18.92 12.13 0.10
N SER A 175 -20.01 11.46 -0.29
CA SER A 175 -20.62 11.70 -1.59
C SER A 175 -21.12 13.15 -1.65
N PRO A 176 -20.85 13.92 -2.73
CA PRO A 176 -21.35 15.28 -2.90
C PRO A 176 -22.88 15.35 -2.86
N SER A 177 -23.58 14.25 -3.16
CA SER A 177 -25.03 14.14 -3.04
C SER A 177 -25.52 14.10 -1.57
N ALA A 178 -24.66 13.70 -0.63
CA ALA A 178 -24.99 13.67 0.80
C ALA A 178 -24.82 15.04 1.47
N THR A 179 -23.95 15.90 0.94
CA THR A 179 -23.71 17.26 1.45
C THR A 179 -24.79 18.27 1.02
N ALA A 180 -25.65 17.93 0.07
CA ALA A 180 -26.67 18.84 -0.47
C ALA A 180 -27.96 18.92 0.39
N ASN A 181 -28.09 18.12 1.45
CA ASN A 181 -29.27 18.06 2.33
C ASN A 181 -28.98 18.51 3.78
N GLY A 182 -27.92 19.30 4.00
CA GLY A 182 -27.54 19.84 5.31
C GLY A 182 -27.81 21.34 5.44
#